data_AF-A0A1Q3N718-F1
#
_entry.id   AF-A0A1Q3N718-F1
#
_cell.length_a   1.000
_cell.length_b   1.000
_cell.length_c   1.000
_cell.angle_alpha   90.00
_cell.angle_beta   90.00
_cell.angle_gamma   90.00
#
_symmetry.space_group_name_H-M   'P 1'
#
loop_
_entity.id
_entity.type
_entity.pdbx_description
1 polymer ?
#
loop_
_entity_poly.entity_id
_entity_poly.type
_entity_poly.pdbx_seq_one_letter_code
_entity_poly.pdbx_strand_id
1 'polypeptide(L)'
;MTRQSFYSKSRIKAQVGFTLVELVVALGLGLIITGAALQLFTSGIINTRLQQAGSELQDSGVFGLDYIARDIRLANYGNINQPALTDVVPYAGVVLTSGSSTSNLPFSISNAVSTTNSGVSNVNESKSDQLVIQFLAPNDMVNCEGLLVFAGDYIIQRYFLRQDTSGGATDYALVCDANKPKANRGDVTGWPKLATDIQDFNGAGEVIMPRVDQVQFLLGTKTTTTFAYYTFDQYLAA
;
A
#
# COMPACT_ATOMS: atom_id res chain seq x y z
N MET A 1 -24.30 19.66 -95.83
CA MET A 1 -23.84 19.65 -94.41
C MET A 1 -23.75 18.21 -93.95
N THR A 2 -22.52 17.72 -93.80
CA THR A 2 -22.17 16.32 -93.57
C THR A 2 -22.11 16.04 -92.07
N ARG A 3 -22.91 15.11 -91.54
CA ARG A 3 -22.82 14.63 -90.16
C ARG A 3 -21.66 13.64 -90.04
N GLN A 4 -20.66 13.92 -89.20
CA GLN A 4 -19.73 12.90 -88.71
C GLN A 4 -20.16 12.48 -87.31
N SER A 5 -20.57 11.21 -87.18
CA SER A 5 -20.85 10.54 -85.91
C SER A 5 -19.54 10.00 -85.35
N PHE A 6 -19.14 10.48 -84.17
CA PHE A 6 -17.95 10.04 -83.46
C PHE A 6 -18.31 8.81 -82.60
N TYR A 7 -18.01 7.61 -83.07
CA TYR A 7 -18.16 6.38 -82.27
C TYR A 7 -16.90 6.18 -81.40
N SER A 8 -17.01 6.48 -80.11
CA SER A 8 -15.97 6.14 -79.12
C SER A 8 -15.98 4.64 -78.84
N LYS A 9 -14.94 3.94 -79.29
CA LYS A 9 -14.76 2.50 -79.10
C LYS A 9 -14.21 2.24 -77.69
N SER A 10 -15.09 2.00 -76.73
CA SER A 10 -14.70 1.53 -75.39
C SER A 10 -14.03 0.15 -75.51
N ARG A 11 -12.73 0.08 -75.23
CA ARG A 11 -12.02 -1.19 -75.13
C ARG A 11 -12.33 -1.81 -73.78
N ILE A 12 -13.20 -2.81 -73.76
CA ILE A 12 -13.36 -3.69 -72.60
C ILE A 12 -12.04 -4.46 -72.45
N LYS A 13 -11.27 -4.13 -71.42
CA LYS A 13 -10.07 -4.91 -71.05
C LYS A 13 -10.56 -6.26 -70.53
N ALA A 14 -10.12 -7.35 -71.15
CA ALA A 14 -10.36 -8.69 -70.63
C ALA A 14 -9.64 -8.84 -69.28
N GLN A 15 -10.36 -9.30 -68.26
CA GLN A 15 -9.76 -9.65 -66.97
C GLN A 15 -8.95 -10.93 -67.14
N VAL A 16 -7.64 -10.84 -66.96
CA VAL A 16 -6.77 -12.00 -66.85
C VAL A 16 -6.84 -12.46 -65.39
N GLY A 17 -7.32 -13.69 -65.15
CA GLY A 17 -7.43 -14.24 -63.80
C GLY A 17 -6.06 -14.47 -63.17
N PHE A 18 -6.00 -14.45 -61.83
CA PHE A 18 -4.78 -14.77 -61.09
C PHE A 18 -4.41 -16.24 -61.20
N THR A 19 -3.12 -16.53 -61.18
CA THR A 19 -2.63 -17.91 -61.11
C THR A 19 -2.81 -18.46 -59.69
N LEU A 20 -2.99 -19.77 -59.56
CA LEU A 20 -3.06 -20.44 -58.25
C LEU A 20 -1.78 -20.21 -57.43
N VAL A 21 -0.64 -20.07 -58.10
CA VAL A 21 0.65 -19.76 -57.50
C VAL A 21 0.66 -18.34 -56.91
N GLU A 22 0.17 -17.33 -57.62
CA GLU A 22 0.05 -15.96 -57.08
C GLU A 22 -0.84 -15.90 -55.84
N LEU A 23 -1.94 -16.67 -55.82
CA LEU A 23 -2.84 -16.70 -54.67
C LEU A 23 -2.16 -17.30 -53.43
N VAL A 24 -1.43 -18.41 -53.59
CA VAL A 24 -0.71 -19.05 -52.49
C VAL A 24 0.43 -18.16 -52.00
N VAL A 25 1.15 -17.48 -52.91
CA VAL A 25 2.20 -16.52 -52.54
C VAL A 25 1.63 -15.31 -51.81
N ALA A 26 0.51 -14.74 -52.29
CA ALA A 26 -0.13 -13.60 -51.65
C ALA A 26 -0.65 -13.96 -50.23
N LEU A 27 -1.27 -15.13 -50.06
CA LEU A 27 -1.72 -15.61 -48.76
C LEU A 27 -0.55 -15.91 -47.81
N GLY A 28 0.53 -16.52 -48.33
CA GLY A 28 1.74 -16.79 -47.55
C GLY A 28 2.40 -15.50 -47.03
N LEU A 29 2.56 -14.50 -47.90
CA LEU A 29 3.12 -13.20 -47.51
C LEU A 29 2.19 -12.44 -46.54
N GLY A 30 0.88 -12.47 -46.77
CA GLY A 30 -0.11 -11.85 -45.88
C GLY A 30 -0.08 -12.44 -44.46
N LEU A 31 0.06 -13.76 -44.34
CA LEU A 31 0.20 -14.45 -43.05
C LEU A 31 1.46 -14.01 -42.29
N ILE A 32 2.61 -13.92 -42.97
CA ILE A 32 3.88 -13.51 -42.35
C ILE A 32 3.78 -12.08 -41.81
N ILE A 33 3.28 -11.14 -42.64
CA ILE A 33 3.16 -9.73 -42.25
C ILE A 33 2.19 -9.57 -41.09
N THR A 34 1.04 -10.24 -41.14
CA THR A 34 0.04 -10.18 -40.06
C THR A 34 0.59 -10.77 -38.76
N GLY A 35 1.34 -11.88 -38.82
CA GLY A 35 2.01 -12.47 -37.67
C GLY A 35 3.01 -11.53 -37.01
N ALA A 36 3.84 -10.85 -37.81
CA ALA A 36 4.78 -9.85 -37.31
C ALA A 36 4.07 -8.62 -36.71
N ALA A 37 3.00 -8.14 -37.35
CA ALA A 37 2.20 -7.03 -36.85
C ALA A 37 1.51 -7.36 -35.51
N LEU A 38 0.95 -8.57 -35.38
CA LEU A 38 0.37 -9.05 -34.13
C LEU A 38 1.43 -9.06 -33.02
N GLN A 39 2.61 -9.61 -33.27
CA GLN A 39 3.70 -9.63 -32.29
C GLN A 39 4.05 -8.23 -31.78
N LEU A 40 4.20 -7.26 -32.69
CA LEU A 40 4.49 -5.87 -32.32
C LEU A 40 3.35 -5.25 -31.49
N PHE A 41 2.10 -5.55 -31.84
CA PHE A 41 0.93 -5.09 -31.10
C PHE A 41 0.89 -5.67 -29.68
N THR A 42 1.10 -6.99 -29.52
CA THR A 42 1.15 -7.63 -28.19
C THR A 42 2.31 -7.08 -27.36
N SER A 43 3.49 -6.93 -27.96
CA SER A 43 4.64 -6.31 -27.28
C SER A 43 4.35 -4.88 -26.85
N GLY A 44 3.65 -4.10 -27.68
CA GLY A 44 3.17 -2.76 -27.32
C GLY A 44 2.26 -2.78 -26.10
N ILE A 45 1.24 -3.66 -26.09
CA ILE A 45 0.33 -3.82 -24.94
C ILE A 45 1.10 -4.21 -23.68
N ILE A 46 1.99 -5.20 -23.76
CA ILE A 46 2.78 -5.65 -22.60
C ILE A 46 3.62 -4.50 -22.06
N ASN A 47 4.31 -3.75 -22.91
CA ASN A 47 5.12 -2.60 -22.48
C ASN A 47 4.27 -1.51 -21.82
N THR A 48 3.09 -1.19 -22.35
CA THR A 48 2.20 -0.21 -21.71
C THR A 48 1.76 -0.65 -20.32
N ARG A 49 1.42 -1.94 -20.13
CA ARG A 49 1.05 -2.49 -18.82
C ARG A 49 2.24 -2.50 -17.84
N LEU A 50 3.43 -2.84 -18.31
CA LEU A 50 4.65 -2.78 -17.49
C LEU A 50 4.96 -1.36 -17.05
N GLN A 51 4.79 -0.36 -17.93
CA GLN A 51 4.97 1.04 -17.58
C GLN A 51 3.94 1.49 -16.54
N GLN A 52 2.68 1.11 -16.69
CA GLN A 52 1.63 1.44 -15.73
C GLN A 52 1.89 0.79 -14.35
N ALA A 53 2.21 -0.50 -14.31
CA ALA A 53 2.56 -1.18 -13.06
C ALA A 53 3.80 -0.55 -12.40
N GLY A 54 4.79 -0.14 -13.19
CA GLY A 54 5.96 0.58 -12.70
C GLY A 54 5.62 1.95 -12.09
N SER A 55 4.68 2.69 -12.69
CA SER A 55 4.17 3.96 -12.15
C SER A 55 3.43 3.75 -10.84
N GLU A 56 2.50 2.78 -10.80
CA GLU A 56 1.71 2.47 -9.61
C GLU A 56 2.60 2.06 -8.42
N LEU A 57 3.68 1.30 -8.67
CA LEU A 57 4.65 0.93 -7.65
C LEU A 57 5.47 2.13 -7.14
N GLN A 58 5.86 3.05 -8.02
CA GLN A 58 6.59 4.26 -7.63
C GLN A 58 5.71 5.20 -6.82
N ASP A 59 4.49 5.45 -7.28
CA ASP A 59 3.54 6.30 -6.59
C ASP A 59 3.19 5.69 -5.22
N SER A 60 2.80 4.41 -5.17
CA SER A 60 2.44 3.74 -3.92
C SER A 60 3.62 3.69 -2.93
N GLY A 61 4.84 3.41 -3.42
CA GLY A 61 6.05 3.37 -2.61
C GLY A 61 6.43 4.73 -2.02
N VAL A 62 6.36 5.80 -2.81
CA VAL A 62 6.71 7.16 -2.39
C VAL A 62 5.66 7.71 -1.42
N PHE A 63 4.37 7.57 -1.72
CA PHE A 63 3.31 8.13 -0.89
C PHE A 63 3.07 7.30 0.38
N GLY A 64 3.09 5.97 0.29
CA GLY A 64 2.79 5.10 1.43
C GLY A 64 3.85 5.17 2.53
N LEU A 65 5.14 5.15 2.17
CA LEU A 65 6.21 5.20 3.17
C LEU A 65 6.38 6.59 3.79
N ASP A 66 6.19 7.67 3.03
CA ASP A 66 6.24 9.03 3.59
C ASP A 66 5.11 9.26 4.60
N TYR A 67 3.91 8.72 4.31
CA TYR A 67 2.78 8.75 5.24
C TYR A 67 3.11 8.06 6.57
N ILE A 68 3.63 6.83 6.51
CA ILE A 68 4.02 6.06 7.69
C ILE A 68 5.15 6.77 8.45
N ALA A 69 6.16 7.27 7.75
CA ALA A 69 7.28 7.98 8.37
C ALA A 69 6.83 9.28 9.06
N ARG A 70 5.87 10.00 8.48
CA ARG A 70 5.28 11.19 9.08
C ARG A 70 4.58 10.87 10.40
N ASP A 71 3.77 9.83 10.43
CA ASP A 71 3.04 9.43 11.65
C ASP A 71 3.99 8.84 12.70
N ILE A 72 5.00 8.05 12.30
CA ILE A 72 6.03 7.53 13.21
C ILE A 72 6.81 8.68 13.88
N ARG A 73 7.05 9.81 13.18
CA ARG A 73 7.68 10.99 13.80
C ARG A 73 6.83 11.63 14.89
N LEU A 74 5.51 11.38 14.90
CA LEU A 74 4.61 11.80 15.97
C LEU A 74 4.61 10.83 17.14
N ALA A 75 5.12 9.61 17.00
CA ALA A 75 5.14 8.63 18.09
C ALA A 75 5.74 9.25 19.35
N ASN A 76 5.09 9.02 20.50
CA ASN A 76 5.43 9.60 21.81
C ASN A 76 5.15 11.10 21.97
N TYR A 77 4.61 11.78 20.96
CA TYR A 77 4.20 13.18 21.11
C TYR A 77 3.16 13.30 22.22
N GLY A 78 3.34 14.31 23.07
CA GLY A 78 2.51 14.52 24.26
C GLY A 78 3.05 13.88 25.54
N ASN A 79 4.00 12.93 25.46
CA ASN A 79 4.53 12.23 26.64
C ASN A 79 5.74 12.98 27.24
N ILE A 80 5.54 14.28 27.49
CA ILE A 80 6.62 15.21 27.84
C ILE A 80 7.25 14.92 29.21
N ASN A 81 6.51 14.29 30.11
CA ASN A 81 6.98 13.97 31.46
C ASN A 81 7.78 12.66 31.50
N GLN A 82 7.58 11.78 30.51
CA GLN A 82 8.21 10.46 30.42
C GLN A 82 8.64 10.19 28.97
N PRO A 83 9.66 10.90 28.46
CA PRO A 83 10.04 10.81 27.06
C PRO A 83 10.77 9.50 26.68
N ALA A 84 11.06 8.64 27.68
CA ALA A 84 11.73 7.37 27.45
C ALA A 84 10.84 6.41 26.66
N LEU A 85 11.37 5.89 25.55
CA LEU A 85 10.68 4.92 24.68
C LEU A 85 11.01 3.51 25.15
N THR A 86 10.27 3.01 26.14
CA THR A 86 10.41 1.64 26.62
C THR A 86 9.05 0.94 26.68
N ASP A 87 9.09 -0.36 26.91
CA ASP A 87 7.90 -1.21 27.06
C ASP A 87 7.15 -1.00 28.37
N VAL A 88 7.77 -0.36 29.36
CA VAL A 88 7.19 -0.14 30.70
C VAL A 88 6.74 1.29 30.98
N VAL A 89 7.16 2.25 30.16
CA VAL A 89 6.78 3.66 30.33
C VAL A 89 5.38 3.87 29.74
N PRO A 90 4.37 4.27 30.54
CA PRO A 90 3.01 4.48 30.04
C PRO A 90 2.97 5.46 28.88
N TYR A 91 2.20 5.10 27.85
CA TYR A 91 1.98 5.90 26.63
C TYR A 91 3.24 6.17 25.81
N ALA A 92 4.30 5.37 26.00
CA ALA A 92 5.53 5.47 25.21
C ALA A 92 5.31 5.11 23.74
N GLY A 93 5.83 5.93 22.83
CA GLY A 93 5.46 5.97 21.41
C GLY A 93 5.17 4.64 20.69
N VAL A 94 6.08 3.68 20.67
CA VAL A 94 5.80 2.35 20.08
C VAL A 94 5.19 1.45 21.13
N VAL A 95 4.01 0.88 20.87
CA VAL A 95 3.36 -0.03 21.83
C VAL A 95 4.03 -1.40 21.76
N LEU A 96 4.62 -1.83 22.88
CA LEU A 96 5.39 -3.07 22.99
C LEU A 96 4.76 -4.05 23.99
N THR A 97 4.06 -3.54 25.00
CA THR A 97 3.29 -4.35 25.94
C THR A 97 1.94 -3.70 26.22
N SER A 98 0.95 -4.48 26.63
CA SER A 98 -0.39 -3.96 26.93
C SER A 98 -1.06 -4.65 28.12
N GLY A 99 -2.07 -4.01 28.70
CA GLY A 99 -2.99 -4.64 29.65
C GLY A 99 -2.55 -4.65 31.11
N SER A 100 -1.48 -3.96 31.47
CA SER A 100 -1.04 -3.81 32.86
C SER A 100 -0.66 -2.35 33.18
N SER A 101 -0.66 -1.96 34.46
CA SER A 101 -0.24 -0.61 34.87
C SER A 101 1.24 -0.33 34.63
N THR A 102 2.03 -1.37 34.38
CA THR A 102 3.46 -1.31 34.03
C THR A 102 3.70 -1.47 32.54
N SER A 103 2.64 -1.54 31.72
CA SER A 103 2.76 -1.62 30.27
C SER A 103 2.75 -0.24 29.64
N ASN A 104 3.45 -0.10 28.51
CA ASN A 104 3.42 1.14 27.77
C ASN A 104 2.08 1.42 27.07
N LEU A 105 1.21 0.41 26.94
CA LEU A 105 -0.24 0.60 26.81
C LEU A 105 -0.96 0.13 28.10
N PRO A 106 -1.39 1.03 28.99
CA PRO A 106 -1.85 0.67 30.34
C PRO A 106 -3.15 -0.15 30.45
N PHE A 107 -3.76 -0.50 29.33
CA PHE A 107 -5.01 -1.25 29.23
C PHE A 107 -4.94 -2.20 28.02
N SER A 108 -5.83 -3.19 27.98
CA SER A 108 -5.80 -4.22 26.94
C SER A 108 -6.72 -3.84 25.78
N ILE A 109 -6.16 -3.84 24.57
CA ILE A 109 -6.88 -3.70 23.31
C ILE A 109 -6.38 -4.79 22.38
N SER A 110 -7.31 -5.46 21.69
CA SER A 110 -6.96 -6.49 20.73
C SER A 110 -6.09 -5.92 19.61
N ASN A 111 -5.04 -6.64 19.22
CA ASN A 111 -4.11 -6.26 18.16
C ASN A 111 -3.39 -4.91 18.37
N ALA A 112 -3.37 -4.36 19.59
CA ALA A 112 -2.75 -3.06 19.87
C ALA A 112 -1.29 -3.15 20.33
N VAL A 113 -0.63 -4.29 20.11
CA VAL A 113 0.78 -4.50 20.45
C VAL A 113 1.58 -4.73 19.18
N SER A 114 2.75 -4.10 19.07
CA SER A 114 3.68 -4.37 17.96
C SER A 114 4.22 -5.78 18.07
N THR A 115 4.27 -6.50 16.96
CA THR A 115 4.66 -7.91 16.95
C THR A 115 5.59 -8.22 15.79
N THR A 116 6.55 -9.10 16.05
CA THR A 116 7.45 -9.62 15.03
C THR A 116 6.84 -10.88 14.43
N ASN A 117 6.92 -11.06 13.11
CA ASN A 117 6.68 -12.34 12.44
C ASN A 117 5.30 -12.97 12.74
N SER A 118 4.24 -12.16 12.83
CA SER A 118 2.89 -12.60 13.24
C SER A 118 1.81 -12.44 12.16
N GLY A 119 2.01 -11.54 11.19
CA GLY A 119 1.03 -11.17 10.18
C GLY A 119 1.00 -12.09 8.96
N VAL A 120 0.16 -11.74 7.98
CA VAL A 120 0.14 -12.43 6.68
C VAL A 120 1.37 -12.07 5.85
N SER A 121 1.76 -12.96 4.94
CA SER A 121 2.96 -12.80 4.10
C SER A 121 2.91 -13.75 2.91
N ASN A 122 3.48 -13.33 1.79
CA ASN A 122 3.71 -14.15 0.59
C ASN A 122 5.14 -14.70 0.52
N VAL A 123 6.02 -14.38 1.47
CA VAL A 123 7.38 -14.95 1.51
C VAL A 123 7.42 -16.18 2.42
N ASN A 124 8.24 -17.16 2.03
CA ASN A 124 8.42 -18.38 2.80
C ASN A 124 9.22 -18.10 4.09
N GLU A 125 8.87 -18.81 5.17
CA GLU A 125 9.59 -18.79 6.46
C GLU A 125 9.67 -17.42 7.17
N SER A 126 9.03 -16.39 6.63
CA SER A 126 8.93 -15.07 7.24
C SER A 126 7.53 -14.49 7.06
N LYS A 127 6.86 -14.25 8.17
CA LYS A 127 5.61 -13.50 8.27
C LYS A 127 5.92 -12.01 8.35
N SER A 128 4.89 -11.20 8.12
CA SER A 128 5.01 -9.76 8.26
C SER A 128 4.95 -9.33 9.72
N ASP A 129 5.61 -8.24 10.02
CA ASP A 129 5.51 -7.59 11.32
C ASP A 129 4.24 -6.73 11.40
N GLN A 130 3.85 -6.39 12.62
CA GLN A 130 2.83 -5.37 12.89
C GLN A 130 3.46 -4.30 13.77
N LEU A 131 3.30 -3.04 13.38
CA LEU A 131 3.77 -1.89 14.15
C LEU A 131 2.56 -1.15 14.72
N VAL A 132 2.56 -0.92 16.03
CA VAL A 132 1.57 -0.09 16.70
C VAL A 132 2.26 1.12 17.32
N ILE A 133 1.82 2.31 16.95
CA ILE A 133 2.28 3.57 17.52
C ILE A 133 1.16 4.29 18.25
N GLN A 134 1.54 5.10 19.22
CA GLN A 134 0.63 5.95 19.99
C GLN A 134 1.22 7.36 20.19
N PHE A 135 0.35 8.36 20.15
CA PHE A 135 0.69 9.78 20.32
C PHE A 135 -0.55 10.63 20.60
N LEU A 136 -0.33 11.87 21.05
CA LEU A 136 -1.36 12.91 21.01
C LEU A 136 -1.26 13.71 19.71
N ALA A 137 -2.38 14.03 19.07
CA ALA A 137 -2.39 14.88 17.89
C ALA A 137 -1.80 16.27 18.22
N PRO A 138 -0.73 16.73 17.55
CA PRO A 138 -0.11 18.02 17.85
C PRO A 138 -0.98 19.22 17.43
N ASN A 139 -1.77 19.04 16.38
CA ASN A 139 -2.69 20.01 15.81
C ASN A 139 -3.89 19.27 15.22
N ASP A 140 -4.93 20.00 14.82
CA ASP A 140 -6.01 19.38 14.05
C ASP A 140 -5.42 18.80 12.76
N MET A 141 -5.65 17.52 12.54
CA MET A 141 -5.05 16.77 11.44
C MET A 141 -5.98 15.67 10.95
N VAL A 142 -5.49 14.85 10.04
CA VAL A 142 -6.17 13.66 9.55
C VAL A 142 -5.35 12.45 9.99
N ASN A 143 -6.01 11.42 10.54
CA ASN A 143 -5.34 10.16 10.90
C ASN A 143 -5.16 9.24 9.68
N CYS A 144 -4.55 8.07 9.87
CA CYS A 144 -4.26 7.14 8.79
C CYS A 144 -5.47 6.53 8.09
N GLU A 145 -6.66 6.67 8.67
CA GLU A 145 -7.93 6.22 8.08
C GLU A 145 -8.69 7.36 7.40
N GLY A 146 -8.08 8.55 7.26
CA GLY A 146 -8.71 9.67 6.60
C GLY A 146 -9.72 10.44 7.46
N LEU A 147 -9.77 10.18 8.78
CA LEU A 147 -10.68 10.85 9.71
C LEU A 147 -10.04 12.09 10.32
N LEU A 148 -10.83 13.15 10.48
CA LEU A 148 -10.39 14.38 11.14
C LEU A 148 -10.24 14.14 12.65
N VAL A 149 -9.09 14.52 13.19
CA VAL A 149 -8.74 14.42 14.61
C VAL A 149 -8.38 15.81 15.14
N PHE A 150 -8.71 16.10 16.39
CA PHE A 150 -8.46 17.41 16.99
C PHE A 150 -7.12 17.42 17.74
N ALA A 151 -6.52 18.60 17.85
CA ALA A 151 -5.32 18.77 18.68
C ALA A 151 -5.56 18.25 20.11
N GLY A 152 -4.68 17.37 20.58
CA GLY A 152 -4.74 16.71 21.88
C GLY A 152 -5.49 15.37 21.88
N ASP A 153 -6.12 14.96 20.78
CA ASP A 153 -6.72 13.62 20.70
C ASP A 153 -5.64 12.56 20.84
N TYR A 154 -5.93 11.53 21.64
CA TYR A 154 -5.09 10.35 21.69
C TYR A 154 -5.35 9.45 20.50
N ILE A 155 -4.26 9.11 19.83
CA ILE A 155 -4.24 8.33 18.62
C ILE A 155 -3.38 7.09 18.88
N ILE A 156 -3.95 5.93 18.56
CA ILE A 156 -3.26 4.65 18.43
C ILE A 156 -3.50 4.14 17.01
N GLN A 157 -2.44 3.76 16.32
CA GLN A 157 -2.49 3.34 14.92
C GLN A 157 -1.66 2.07 14.73
N ARG A 158 -2.22 1.09 14.04
CA ARG A 158 -1.56 -0.17 13.69
C ARG A 158 -1.31 -0.25 12.20
N TYR A 159 -0.06 -0.48 11.82
CA TYR A 159 0.36 -0.83 10.46
C TYR A 159 0.58 -2.33 10.38
N PHE A 160 -0.11 -3.00 9.45
CA PHE A 160 -0.04 -4.45 9.27
C PHE A 160 -0.45 -4.83 7.85
N LEU A 161 -0.10 -6.04 7.40
CA LEU A 161 -0.66 -6.58 6.17
C LEU A 161 -1.99 -7.26 6.42
N ARG A 162 -2.92 -7.10 5.47
CA ARG A 162 -4.13 -7.94 5.35
C ARG A 162 -4.36 -8.31 3.90
N GLN A 163 -5.26 -9.26 3.64
CA GLN A 163 -5.75 -9.53 2.30
C GLN A 163 -6.45 -8.28 1.73
N ASP A 164 -6.06 -7.89 0.53
CA ASP A 164 -6.73 -6.86 -0.25
C ASP A 164 -8.08 -7.39 -0.72
N THR A 165 -9.15 -6.75 -0.25
CA THR A 165 -10.53 -7.10 -0.63
C THR A 165 -10.83 -6.92 -2.12
N SER A 166 -10.01 -6.13 -2.83
CA SER A 166 -10.12 -5.92 -4.28
C SER A 166 -9.24 -6.86 -5.10
N GLY A 167 -8.46 -7.73 -4.45
CA GLY A 167 -7.51 -8.65 -5.06
C GLY A 167 -7.86 -10.13 -4.91
N GLY A 168 -6.97 -10.99 -5.39
CA GLY A 168 -6.99 -12.43 -5.17
C GLY A 168 -6.61 -12.84 -3.74
N ALA A 169 -6.65 -14.15 -3.46
CA ALA A 169 -6.40 -14.70 -2.12
C ALA A 169 -5.00 -14.42 -1.55
N THR A 170 -4.02 -14.16 -2.43
CA THR A 170 -2.63 -13.85 -2.07
C THR A 170 -2.29 -12.39 -2.26
N ASP A 171 -3.26 -11.56 -2.64
CA ASP A 171 -3.00 -10.14 -2.82
C ASP A 171 -3.11 -9.47 -1.45
N TYR A 172 -1.96 -9.14 -0.85
CA TYR A 172 -1.93 -8.43 0.42
C TYR A 172 -1.71 -6.94 0.20
N ALA A 173 -2.23 -6.14 1.12
CA ALA A 173 -2.04 -4.71 1.18
C ALA A 173 -1.55 -4.31 2.58
N LEU A 174 -0.64 -3.36 2.63
CA LEU A 174 -0.27 -2.68 3.87
C LEU A 174 -1.38 -1.70 4.20
N VAL A 175 -1.97 -1.89 5.37
CA VAL A 175 -3.09 -1.09 5.85
C VAL A 175 -2.75 -0.42 7.16
N CYS A 176 -3.50 0.64 7.48
CA CYS A 176 -3.48 1.26 8.78
C CYS A 176 -4.85 1.31 9.42
N ASP A 177 -4.93 0.82 10.66
CA ASP A 177 -6.14 0.78 11.49
C ASP A 177 -5.90 1.71 12.68
N ALA A 178 -6.79 2.69 12.86
CA ALA A 178 -6.67 3.70 13.90
C ALA A 178 -7.87 3.66 14.82
N ASN A 179 -7.75 4.28 15.99
CA ASN A 179 -8.93 4.49 16.82
C ASN A 179 -9.82 5.59 16.25
N LYS A 180 -11.14 5.44 16.46
CA LYS A 180 -12.11 6.48 16.16
C LYS A 180 -11.75 7.77 16.90
N PRO A 181 -11.68 8.92 16.21
CA PRO A 181 -11.54 10.20 16.87
C PRO A 181 -12.77 10.56 17.69
N LYS A 182 -12.59 11.52 18.60
CA LYS A 182 -13.69 12.06 19.39
C LYS A 182 -14.62 12.89 18.51
N ALA A 183 -15.92 12.81 18.77
CA ALA A 183 -16.93 13.47 17.94
C ALA A 183 -16.85 15.00 18.01
N ASN A 184 -16.48 15.55 19.16
CA ASN A 184 -16.33 16.99 19.36
C ASN A 184 -14.98 17.32 20.02
N ARG A 185 -14.45 18.51 19.74
CA ARG A 185 -13.22 19.01 20.38
C ARG A 185 -13.30 19.04 21.92
N GLY A 186 -14.48 19.27 22.49
CA GLY A 186 -14.66 19.27 23.95
C GLY A 186 -14.49 17.90 24.60
N ASP A 187 -14.56 16.82 23.81
CA ASP A 187 -14.44 15.43 24.27
C ASP A 187 -12.98 14.94 24.23
N VAL A 188 -12.04 15.77 23.76
CA VAL A 188 -10.61 15.48 23.71
C VAL A 188 -10.05 15.44 25.12
N THR A 189 -9.54 14.28 25.55
CA THR A 189 -9.07 14.07 26.94
C THR A 189 -7.55 13.93 27.08
N GLY A 190 -6.77 14.07 26.01
CA GLY A 190 -5.38 13.63 26.02
C GLY A 190 -5.32 12.11 26.14
N TRP A 191 -4.48 11.59 27.03
CA TRP A 191 -4.32 10.15 27.24
C TRP A 191 -5.61 9.47 27.73
N PRO A 192 -6.01 8.32 27.14
CA PRO A 192 -7.18 7.55 27.56
C PRO A 192 -6.98 6.94 28.94
N LYS A 193 -8.06 6.82 29.70
CA LYS A 193 -8.04 6.25 31.06
C LYS A 193 -8.45 4.78 31.08
N LEU A 194 -9.20 4.32 30.07
CA LEU A 194 -9.70 2.94 29.95
C LEU A 194 -9.69 2.48 28.48
N ALA A 195 -9.65 1.15 28.25
CA ALA A 195 -9.74 0.58 26.91
C ALA A 195 -11.01 0.99 26.14
N THR A 196 -12.13 1.20 26.85
CA THR A 196 -13.39 1.67 26.27
C THR A 196 -13.32 3.08 25.71
N ASP A 197 -12.30 3.87 26.05
CA ASP A 197 -12.09 5.19 25.45
C ASP A 197 -11.60 5.09 24.00
N ILE A 198 -11.13 3.91 23.60
CA ILE A 198 -10.65 3.56 22.28
C ILE A 198 -11.71 2.75 21.56
N GLN A 199 -12.14 3.24 20.40
CA GLN A 199 -13.23 2.68 19.59
C GLN A 199 -12.72 2.39 18.17
N ASP A 200 -13.41 1.50 17.46
CA ASP A 200 -13.17 1.14 16.04
C ASP A 200 -11.78 0.60 15.66
N PHE A 201 -10.92 0.23 16.63
CA PHE A 201 -9.63 -0.43 16.38
C PHE A 201 -9.80 -1.95 16.14
N ASN A 202 -10.52 -2.32 15.08
CA ASN A 202 -11.07 -3.67 14.88
C ASN A 202 -10.31 -4.51 13.84
N GLY A 203 -9.27 -3.96 13.21
CA GLY A 203 -8.46 -4.64 12.20
C GLY A 203 -8.99 -4.53 10.78
N ALA A 204 -9.96 -3.66 10.50
CA ALA A 204 -10.30 -3.29 9.14
C ALA A 204 -9.15 -2.48 8.52
N GLY A 205 -8.94 -1.24 8.99
CA GLY A 205 -7.94 -0.33 8.46
C GLY A 205 -8.14 0.09 7.00
N GLU A 206 -7.46 1.18 6.64
CA GLU A 206 -7.45 1.77 5.30
C GLU A 206 -6.18 1.38 4.53
N VAL A 207 -6.27 1.23 3.20
CA VAL A 207 -5.14 0.80 2.37
C VAL A 207 -4.15 1.93 2.18
N ILE A 208 -2.90 1.71 2.62
CA ILE A 208 -1.78 2.64 2.39
C ILE A 208 -0.99 2.24 1.15
N MET A 209 -0.67 0.96 1.03
CA MET A 209 0.09 0.43 -0.10
C MET A 209 -0.52 -0.90 -0.55
N PRO A 210 -1.03 -0.98 -1.80
CA PRO A 210 -1.50 -2.23 -2.35
C PRO A 210 -0.32 -3.14 -2.73
N ARG A 211 -0.57 -4.44 -2.91
CA ARG A 211 0.39 -5.41 -3.48
C ARG A 211 1.71 -5.53 -2.70
N VAL A 212 1.63 -5.63 -1.38
CA VAL A 212 2.80 -5.79 -0.50
C VAL A 212 2.94 -7.25 -0.08
N ASP A 213 4.04 -7.91 -0.42
CA ASP A 213 4.26 -9.32 -0.09
C ASP A 213 4.69 -9.57 1.37
N GLN A 214 5.45 -8.62 1.93
CA GLN A 214 5.98 -8.69 3.28
C GLN A 214 6.29 -7.28 3.79
N VAL A 215 6.07 -7.02 5.08
CA VAL A 215 6.61 -5.83 5.77
C VAL A 215 7.38 -6.23 7.02
N GLN A 216 8.49 -5.53 7.29
CA GLN A 216 9.28 -5.68 8.50
C GLN A 216 9.52 -4.33 9.16
N PHE A 217 9.49 -4.30 10.49
CA PHE A 217 9.78 -3.12 11.29
C PHE A 217 10.90 -3.44 12.28
N LEU A 218 11.94 -2.61 12.26
CA LEU A 218 13.10 -2.77 13.13
C LEU A 218 13.28 -1.52 13.99
N LEU A 219 13.55 -1.74 15.28
CA LEU A 219 13.91 -0.69 16.22
C LEU A 219 15.41 -0.42 16.13
N GLY A 220 15.77 0.76 15.65
CA GLY A 220 17.15 1.24 15.71
C GLY A 220 17.46 1.77 17.11
N THR A 221 18.22 1.02 17.91
CA THR A 221 18.64 1.45 19.24
C THR A 221 20.10 1.89 19.21
N LYS A 222 20.42 2.89 20.03
CA LYS A 222 21.78 3.41 20.18
C LYS A 222 22.18 3.34 21.64
N THR A 223 23.20 2.55 21.94
CA THR A 223 23.96 2.67 23.19
C THR A 223 25.02 3.75 23.02
N THR A 224 25.80 4.05 24.07
CA THR A 224 26.84 5.09 24.05
C THR A 224 27.80 4.99 22.85
N THR A 225 28.05 3.78 22.34
CA THR A 225 29.01 3.53 21.26
C THR A 225 28.48 2.70 20.09
N THR A 226 27.35 2.01 20.25
CA THR A 226 26.88 1.03 19.25
C THR A 226 25.46 1.35 18.81
N PHE A 227 25.23 1.34 17.51
CA PHE A 227 23.90 1.39 16.92
C PHE A 227 23.57 0.02 16.31
N ALA A 228 22.43 -0.53 16.68
CA ALA A 228 21.98 -1.84 16.20
C ALA A 228 20.47 -1.82 15.96
N TYR A 229 20.02 -2.66 15.04
CA TYR A 229 18.62 -2.87 14.74
C TYR A 229 18.14 -4.14 15.43
N TYR A 230 17.00 -4.02 16.11
CA TYR A 230 16.36 -5.12 16.85
C TYR A 230 14.94 -5.32 16.32
N THR A 231 14.50 -6.57 16.25
CA THR A 231 13.05 -6.85 16.19
C THR A 231 12.40 -6.48 17.52
N PHE A 232 11.06 -6.38 17.57
CA PHE A 232 10.36 -6.09 18.82
C PHE A 232 10.67 -7.13 19.90
N ASP A 233 10.71 -8.40 19.53
CA ASP A 233 10.98 -9.52 20.44
C ASP A 233 12.43 -9.48 20.96
N GLN A 234 13.39 -9.13 20.09
CA GLN A 234 14.79 -8.98 20.50
C GLN A 234 14.99 -7.78 21.40
N TYR A 235 14.28 -6.67 21.16
CA TYR A 235 14.32 -5.49 22.02
C TYR A 235 13.78 -5.80 23.42
N LEU A 236 12.66 -6.52 23.50
CA LEU A 236 12.05 -6.92 24.78
C LEU A 236 12.88 -7.94 25.57
N ALA A 237 13.77 -8.67 24.90
CA ALA A 237 14.65 -9.65 25.51
C ALA A 237 16.03 -9.09 25.93
N ALA A 238 16.37 -7.87 25.48
CA ALA A 238 17.66 -7.22 25.72
C ALA A 238 17.71 -6.48 27.06
#